data_AF-A0A945UVP6-F1
#
_entry.id   AF-A0A945UVP6-F1
#
_cell.length_a   1.000
_cell.length_b   1.000
_cell.length_c   1.000
_cell.angle_alpha   90.00
_cell.angle_beta   90.00
_cell.angle_gamma   90.00
#
_symmetry.space_group_name_H-M   'P 1'
#
loop_
_entity.id
_entity.type
_entity.pdbx_description
1 polymer ?
#
loop_
_entity_poly.entity_id
_entity_poly.type
_entity_poly.pdbx_seq_one_letter_code
_entity_poly.pdbx_strand_id
1 'polypeptide(L)'
;MTTLPSSRRKFLTQSAALGAGMMILPTGTLFGTNRPSNKLNIALIGCWGRATAHFAMLEKENVVALCDVNTRALDAAGAKFPKAKKYTDWRKALDQKDIDAVVCCTPDHHHAFVSIWAMNRGYHVFGEKPLANTIEEARTVRETYLKNKDKLATQCGTQRHFHPNFDNIEALIKQGAIGDLQDVHAWGNRFHDKTAYPVGTGVPPDYIDWDLWVGPSQMRAFSEDYFVAYNGRTKKFEISYFDSDPAKWPRGSNCLSWNMYREFGNWQIGDMGSHTMDLAFSPLDAAYPLSAQASGEDYNPD
;
A
#
# COMPACT_ATOMS: atom_id res chain seq x y z
N MET A 1 -30.80 -71.92 21.55
CA MET A 1 -30.08 -70.85 20.82
C MET A 1 -29.91 -69.67 21.74
N THR A 2 -28.68 -69.44 22.20
CA THR A 2 -28.29 -68.38 23.13
C THR A 2 -27.99 -67.10 22.35
N THR A 3 -28.71 -66.01 22.63
CA THR A 3 -28.44 -64.68 22.08
C THR A 3 -27.45 -63.94 23.00
N LEU A 4 -26.28 -63.57 22.47
CA LEU A 4 -25.30 -62.75 23.18
C LEU A 4 -25.78 -61.29 23.25
N PRO A 5 -25.66 -60.59 24.40
CA PRO A 5 -25.98 -59.17 24.48
C PRO A 5 -24.89 -58.33 23.82
N SER A 6 -25.25 -57.50 22.85
CA SER A 6 -24.35 -56.49 22.27
C SER A 6 -24.01 -55.46 23.35
N SER A 7 -22.73 -55.30 23.65
CA SER A 7 -22.31 -54.39 24.71
C SER A 7 -22.42 -52.94 24.26
N ARG A 8 -23.13 -52.12 25.05
CA ARG A 8 -23.26 -50.65 24.92
C ARG A 8 -21.91 -49.94 24.73
N ARG A 9 -20.80 -50.59 25.08
CA ARG A 9 -19.43 -50.09 24.95
C ARG A 9 -18.98 -49.98 23.48
N LYS A 10 -19.40 -50.90 22.59
CA LYS A 10 -19.09 -50.84 21.13
C LYS A 10 -19.80 -49.69 20.40
N PHE A 11 -21.01 -49.33 20.84
CA PHE A 11 -21.76 -48.22 20.25
C PHE A 11 -21.06 -46.88 20.51
N LEU A 12 -20.61 -46.64 21.75
CA LEU A 12 -19.86 -45.43 22.10
C LEU A 12 -18.47 -45.36 21.42
N THR A 13 -17.83 -46.50 21.14
CA THR A 13 -16.57 -46.50 20.38
C THR A 13 -16.80 -46.22 18.88
N GLN A 14 -17.94 -46.61 18.33
CA GLN A 14 -18.31 -46.29 16.94
C GLN A 14 -18.82 -44.86 16.75
N SER A 15 -19.45 -44.26 17.76
CA SER A 15 -19.88 -42.85 17.69
C SER A 15 -18.72 -41.85 17.74
N ALA A 16 -17.60 -42.20 18.42
CA ALA A 16 -16.42 -41.33 18.46
C ALA A 16 -15.60 -41.34 17.14
N ALA A 17 -15.70 -42.41 16.35
CA ALA A 17 -14.96 -42.55 15.09
C ALA A 17 -15.62 -41.80 13.91
N LEU A 18 -16.88 -41.37 14.02
CA LEU A 18 -17.58 -40.60 12.99
C LEU A 18 -17.51 -39.07 13.19
N GLY A 19 -16.96 -38.59 14.30
CA GLY A 19 -16.84 -37.15 14.60
C GLY A 19 -15.45 -36.55 14.38
N ALA A 20 -14.41 -37.36 14.19
CA ALA A 20 -13.02 -36.90 14.04
C ALA A 20 -12.53 -36.92 12.57
N GLY A 21 -13.34 -37.39 11.64
CA GLY A 21 -13.04 -37.42 10.21
C GLY A 21 -13.71 -36.26 9.47
N MET A 22 -12.90 -35.32 8.99
CA MET A 22 -13.25 -34.23 8.07
C MET A 22 -14.01 -33.03 8.63
N MET A 23 -13.27 -32.08 9.23
CA MET A 23 -13.41 -30.66 8.88
C MET A 23 -12.04 -29.97 8.94
N ILE A 24 -11.09 -30.39 8.09
CA ILE A 24 -10.15 -29.40 7.53
C ILE A 24 -10.97 -28.63 6.49
N LEU A 25 -11.85 -27.77 6.97
CA LEU A 25 -12.50 -26.78 6.13
C LEU A 25 -11.47 -25.68 5.87
N PRO A 26 -11.24 -25.28 4.60
CA PRO A 26 -10.49 -24.06 4.32
C PRO A 26 -11.11 -22.93 5.15
N THR A 27 -10.30 -22.14 5.85
CA THR A 27 -10.74 -21.07 6.78
C THR A 27 -11.77 -20.11 6.14
N GLY A 28 -11.81 -19.99 4.81
CA GLY A 28 -12.82 -19.21 4.07
C GLY A 28 -14.21 -19.85 3.90
N THR A 29 -14.39 -21.14 4.17
CA THR A 29 -15.68 -21.84 4.00
C THR A 29 -16.60 -21.75 5.23
N LEU A 30 -16.05 -21.55 6.43
CA LEU A 30 -16.83 -21.43 7.67
C LEU A 30 -17.56 -20.10 7.84
N PHE A 31 -17.09 -19.03 7.18
CA PHE A 31 -17.66 -17.68 7.31
C PHE A 31 -18.32 -17.12 6.04
N GLY A 32 -18.37 -17.90 4.96
CA GLY A 32 -19.03 -17.52 3.71
C GLY A 32 -18.38 -16.29 3.08
N THR A 33 -17.28 -16.50 2.36
CA THR A 33 -16.41 -15.49 1.72
C THR A 33 -17.09 -14.39 0.88
N ASN A 34 -18.40 -14.46 0.61
CA ASN A 34 -19.13 -13.50 -0.24
C ASN A 34 -20.47 -12.98 0.36
N ARG A 35 -20.67 -13.04 1.68
CA ARG A 35 -21.86 -12.40 2.28
C ARG A 35 -21.72 -10.87 2.28
N PRO A 36 -22.77 -10.08 1.97
CA PRO A 36 -22.71 -8.62 2.10
C PRO A 36 -22.31 -8.14 3.50
N SER A 37 -22.60 -8.93 4.54
CA SER A 37 -22.20 -8.69 5.93
C SER A 37 -20.70 -8.80 6.20
N ASN A 38 -19.93 -9.35 5.25
CA ASN A 38 -18.48 -9.55 5.39
C ASN A 38 -17.67 -8.44 4.70
N LYS A 39 -18.34 -7.42 4.15
CA LYS A 39 -17.66 -6.28 3.55
C LYS A 39 -17.03 -5.39 4.61
N LEU A 40 -15.82 -4.92 4.35
CA LEU A 40 -15.14 -3.96 5.20
C LEU A 40 -15.63 -2.54 4.91
N ASN A 41 -15.77 -1.74 5.95
CA ASN A 41 -15.88 -0.30 5.86
C ASN A 41 -14.48 0.31 5.70
N ILE A 42 -14.21 0.83 4.50
CA ILE A 42 -12.90 1.31 4.09
C ILE A 42 -12.87 2.83 4.04
N ALA A 43 -11.83 3.42 4.63
CA ALA A 43 -11.41 4.79 4.35
C ALA A 43 -10.30 4.78 3.28
N LEU A 44 -10.54 5.46 2.16
CA LEU A 44 -9.54 5.70 1.12
C LEU A 44 -8.89 7.07 1.34
N ILE A 45 -7.60 7.09 1.60
CA ILE A 45 -6.80 8.30 1.84
C ILE A 45 -5.85 8.50 0.67
N GLY A 46 -6.02 9.60 -0.08
CA GLY A 46 -5.48 9.76 -1.43
C GLY A 46 -6.41 9.12 -2.45
N CYS A 47 -7.11 9.92 -3.24
CA CYS A 47 -8.26 9.51 -4.06
C CYS A 47 -7.97 9.46 -5.55
N TRP A 48 -6.78 9.90 -5.99
CA TRP A 48 -6.40 9.90 -7.40
C TRP A 48 -5.08 9.14 -7.65
N GLY A 49 -4.60 9.14 -8.89
CA GLY A 49 -3.32 8.59 -9.28
C GLY A 49 -3.28 7.09 -9.02
N ARG A 50 -2.47 6.67 -8.05
CA ARG A 50 -2.34 5.26 -7.67
C ARG A 50 -3.65 4.66 -7.13
N ALA A 51 -4.47 5.44 -6.43
CA ALA A 51 -5.75 4.99 -5.89
C ALA A 51 -6.69 4.41 -6.96
N THR A 52 -6.64 4.95 -8.19
CA THR A 52 -7.48 4.50 -9.31
C THR A 52 -7.23 3.03 -9.70
N ALA A 53 -6.03 2.49 -9.41
CA ALA A 53 -5.73 1.08 -9.63
C ALA A 53 -6.45 0.17 -8.62
N HIS A 54 -6.81 0.71 -7.46
CA HIS A 54 -7.52 0.00 -6.37
C HIS A 54 -9.03 0.09 -6.48
N PHE A 55 -9.57 0.98 -7.31
CA PHE A 55 -11.02 1.23 -7.39
C PHE A 55 -11.83 -0.05 -7.67
N ALA A 56 -11.37 -0.91 -8.59
CA ALA A 56 -12.08 -2.15 -8.91
C ALA A 56 -12.14 -3.14 -7.73
N MET A 57 -11.17 -3.09 -6.81
CA MET A 57 -11.21 -3.85 -5.56
C MET A 57 -12.11 -3.15 -4.54
N LEU A 58 -11.93 -1.84 -4.36
CA LEU A 58 -12.71 -1.03 -3.41
C LEU A 58 -14.22 -1.03 -3.71
N GLU A 59 -14.64 -1.11 -4.97
CA GLU A 59 -16.05 -1.23 -5.36
C GLU A 59 -16.72 -2.51 -4.85
N LYS A 60 -15.93 -3.51 -4.46
CA LYS A 60 -16.45 -4.75 -3.86
C LYS A 60 -16.71 -4.59 -2.36
N GLU A 61 -16.18 -3.54 -1.74
CA GLU A 61 -16.27 -3.25 -0.31
C GLU A 61 -17.17 -2.03 -0.02
N ASN A 62 -17.27 -1.62 1.24
CA ASN A 62 -17.99 -0.41 1.63
C ASN A 62 -17.00 0.75 1.77
N VAL A 63 -16.79 1.56 0.72
CA VAL A 63 -16.01 2.80 0.89
C VAL A 63 -16.86 3.82 1.64
N VAL A 64 -16.52 4.06 2.91
CA VAL A 64 -17.28 4.92 3.84
C VAL A 64 -16.67 6.31 4.01
N ALA A 65 -15.38 6.47 3.70
CA ALA A 65 -14.69 7.74 3.74
C ALA A 65 -13.73 7.90 2.56
N LEU A 66 -13.72 9.09 1.97
CA LEU A 66 -12.75 9.54 0.98
C LEU A 66 -11.99 10.73 1.55
N CYS A 67 -10.68 10.74 1.40
CA CYS A 67 -9.86 11.86 1.78
C CYS A 67 -8.90 12.25 0.66
N ASP A 68 -8.93 13.52 0.25
CA ASP A 68 -7.93 14.11 -0.65
C ASP A 68 -7.89 15.62 -0.45
N VAL A 69 -6.68 16.18 -0.45
CA VAL A 69 -6.46 17.63 -0.35
C VAL A 69 -6.84 18.35 -1.64
N ASN A 70 -6.95 17.61 -2.75
CA ASN A 70 -7.46 18.11 -4.02
C ASN A 70 -8.96 17.85 -4.15
N THR A 71 -9.78 18.90 -4.09
CA THR A 71 -11.25 18.78 -4.13
C THR A 71 -11.76 18.19 -5.45
N ARG A 72 -11.06 18.39 -6.57
CA ARG A 72 -11.41 17.77 -7.86
C ARG A 72 -11.21 16.26 -7.85
N ALA A 73 -10.10 15.80 -7.27
CA ALA A 73 -9.83 14.37 -7.08
C ALA A 73 -10.87 13.74 -6.14
N LEU A 74 -11.21 14.44 -5.06
CA LEU A 74 -12.21 14.03 -4.10
C LEU A 74 -13.61 13.94 -4.71
N ASP A 75 -13.96 14.86 -5.61
CA ASP A 75 -15.23 14.83 -6.35
C ASP A 75 -15.29 13.70 -7.36
N ALA A 76 -14.21 13.46 -8.12
CA ALA A 76 -14.11 12.35 -9.05
C ALA A 76 -14.25 10.99 -8.35
N ALA A 77 -13.57 10.80 -7.21
CA ALA A 77 -13.74 9.60 -6.38
C ALA A 77 -15.14 9.54 -5.75
N GLY A 78 -15.71 10.67 -5.35
CA GLY A 78 -17.07 10.75 -4.82
C GLY A 78 -18.14 10.34 -5.83
N ALA A 79 -17.94 10.61 -7.12
CA ALA A 79 -18.83 10.11 -8.17
C ALA A 79 -18.79 8.58 -8.28
N LYS A 80 -17.64 7.96 -7.98
CA LYS A 80 -17.44 6.51 -7.97
C LYS A 80 -17.96 5.86 -6.69
N PHE A 81 -17.80 6.52 -5.56
CA PHE A 81 -18.19 6.06 -4.22
C PHE A 81 -19.18 7.05 -3.56
N PRO A 82 -20.43 7.16 -4.07
CA PRO A 82 -21.35 8.24 -3.71
C PRO A 82 -21.84 8.21 -2.25
N LYS A 83 -21.63 7.10 -1.55
CA LYS A 83 -22.00 6.95 -0.13
C LYS A 83 -20.90 7.39 0.84
N ALA A 84 -19.68 7.58 0.34
CA ALA A 84 -18.55 7.89 1.19
C ALA A 84 -18.60 9.36 1.63
N LYS A 85 -18.31 9.61 2.91
CA LYS A 85 -18.13 10.96 3.40
C LYS A 85 -16.79 11.51 2.92
N LYS A 86 -16.79 12.77 2.47
CA LYS A 86 -15.62 13.44 1.91
C LYS A 86 -14.88 14.25 2.98
N TYR A 87 -13.56 14.17 2.98
CA TYR A 87 -12.66 14.90 3.85
C TYR A 87 -11.48 15.47 3.04
N THR A 88 -10.93 16.59 3.47
CA THR A 88 -9.66 17.12 2.95
C THR A 88 -8.48 16.77 3.85
N ASP A 89 -8.75 16.62 5.16
CA ASP A 89 -7.75 16.28 6.18
C ASP A 89 -7.91 14.83 6.63
N TRP A 90 -6.88 14.02 6.39
CA TRP A 90 -6.90 12.60 6.73
C TRP A 90 -6.98 12.36 8.24
N ARG A 91 -6.53 13.30 9.08
CA ARG A 91 -6.66 13.20 10.55
C ARG A 91 -8.13 13.20 10.94
N LYS A 92 -8.92 14.08 10.32
CA LYS A 92 -10.38 14.16 10.52
C LYS A 92 -11.09 12.96 9.90
N ALA A 93 -10.62 12.47 8.76
CA ALA A 93 -11.18 11.26 8.15
C ALA A 93 -11.03 10.04 9.07
N LEU A 94 -9.88 9.89 9.74
CA LEU A 94 -9.63 8.78 10.66
C LEU A 94 -10.41 8.87 11.97
N ASP A 95 -10.98 10.03 12.31
CA ASP A 95 -11.87 10.19 13.47
C ASP A 95 -13.32 9.74 13.19
N GLN A 96 -13.65 9.43 11.92
CA GLN A 96 -14.92 8.82 11.56
C GLN A 96 -15.08 7.45 12.24
N LYS A 97 -16.29 7.19 12.74
CA LYS A 97 -16.65 5.91 13.35
C LYS A 97 -16.88 4.83 12.29
N ASP A 98 -16.82 3.58 12.74
CA ASP A 98 -17.13 2.40 11.94
C ASP A 98 -16.23 2.22 10.70
N ILE A 99 -14.95 2.60 10.80
CA ILE A 99 -13.90 2.23 9.83
C ILE A 99 -13.28 0.90 10.29
N ASP A 100 -13.20 -0.07 9.39
CA ASP A 100 -12.50 -1.34 9.63
C ASP A 100 -11.08 -1.31 9.07
N ALA A 101 -10.89 -0.65 7.92
CA ALA A 101 -9.62 -0.62 7.22
C ALA A 101 -9.33 0.73 6.54
N VAL A 102 -8.06 1.04 6.39
CA VAL A 102 -7.54 2.20 5.66
C VAL A 102 -6.78 1.71 4.43
N VAL A 103 -7.11 2.26 3.28
CA VAL A 103 -6.29 2.18 2.06
C VAL A 103 -5.61 3.52 1.87
N CYS A 104 -4.29 3.56 2.05
CA CYS A 104 -3.48 4.76 1.93
C CYS A 104 -2.77 4.78 0.57
N CYS A 105 -3.04 5.82 -0.21
CA CYS A 105 -2.53 6.10 -1.56
C CYS A 105 -2.07 7.58 -1.67
N THR A 106 -1.65 8.17 -0.56
CA THR A 106 -1.16 9.56 -0.50
C THR A 106 0.23 9.67 -1.15
N PRO A 107 0.81 10.88 -1.19
CA PRO A 107 2.25 11.02 -1.34
C PRO A 107 3.05 10.32 -0.22
N ASP A 108 4.30 9.95 -0.51
CA ASP A 108 5.15 9.07 0.33
C ASP A 108 5.34 9.62 1.75
N HIS A 109 5.55 10.92 1.88
CA HIS A 109 5.78 11.61 3.16
C HIS A 109 4.59 11.57 4.14
N HIS A 110 3.42 11.12 3.70
CA HIS A 110 2.27 10.88 4.58
C HIS A 110 2.10 9.42 5.01
N HIS A 111 2.71 8.46 4.31
CA HIS A 111 2.43 7.04 4.47
C HIS A 111 2.64 6.54 5.90
N ALA A 112 3.77 6.88 6.51
CA ALA A 112 4.10 6.46 7.87
C ALA A 112 3.10 7.01 8.89
N PHE A 113 2.78 8.30 8.78
CA PHE A 113 1.85 9.00 9.68
C PHE A 113 0.44 8.43 9.60
N VAL A 114 -0.09 8.26 8.39
CA VAL A 114 -1.43 7.67 8.17
C VAL A 114 -1.47 6.25 8.72
N SER A 115 -0.44 5.44 8.45
CA SER A 115 -0.36 4.05 8.91
C SER A 115 -0.33 3.94 10.44
N ILE A 116 0.51 4.74 11.11
CA ILE A 116 0.62 4.78 12.57
C ILE A 116 -0.71 5.23 13.19
N TRP A 117 -1.32 6.30 12.65
CA TRP A 117 -2.58 6.83 13.17
C TRP A 117 -3.75 5.88 13.01
N ALA A 118 -3.80 5.16 11.88
CA ALA A 118 -4.80 4.14 11.61
C ALA A 118 -4.64 2.93 12.56
N MET A 119 -3.41 2.40 12.69
CA MET A 119 -3.14 1.28 13.60
C MET A 119 -3.46 1.61 15.06
N ASN A 120 -3.11 2.82 15.52
CA ASN A 120 -3.43 3.27 16.88
C ASN A 120 -4.94 3.42 17.15
N ARG A 121 -5.76 3.46 16.09
CA ARG A 121 -7.23 3.44 16.17
C ARG A 121 -7.83 2.04 16.00
N GLY A 122 -6.99 1.02 15.80
CA GLY A 122 -7.43 -0.35 15.59
C GLY A 122 -7.89 -0.65 14.16
N TYR A 123 -7.50 0.17 13.18
CA TYR A 123 -7.87 -0.07 11.78
C TYR A 123 -6.82 -0.95 11.08
N HIS A 124 -7.27 -1.87 10.24
CA HIS A 124 -6.39 -2.57 9.30
C HIS A 124 -5.79 -1.57 8.31
N VAL A 125 -4.59 -1.84 7.80
CA VAL A 125 -3.90 -0.89 6.91
C VAL A 125 -3.37 -1.59 5.66
N PHE A 126 -3.84 -1.15 4.50
CA PHE A 126 -3.12 -1.32 3.24
C PHE A 126 -2.51 0.03 2.87
N GLY A 127 -1.19 0.12 2.88
CA GLY A 127 -0.46 1.33 2.47
C GLY A 127 0.28 1.09 1.17
N GLU A 128 0.16 2.01 0.21
CA GLU A 128 1.04 1.96 -0.97
C GLU A 128 2.51 2.12 -0.58
N LYS A 129 3.37 1.60 -1.46
CA LYS A 129 4.82 1.72 -1.35
C LYS A 129 5.29 3.12 -1.76
N PRO A 130 6.41 3.62 -1.21
CA PRO A 130 7.22 3.05 -0.14
C PRO A 130 6.54 3.16 1.23
N LEU A 131 6.95 2.34 2.21
CA LEU A 131 6.32 2.35 3.54
C LEU A 131 6.43 3.71 4.27
N ALA A 132 7.52 4.43 4.05
CA ALA A 132 7.90 5.65 4.76
C ALA A 132 8.91 6.48 3.97
N ASN A 133 9.12 7.74 4.36
CA ASN A 133 10.11 8.65 3.78
C ASN A 133 11.47 8.61 4.49
N THR A 134 11.54 8.05 5.71
CA THR A 134 12.81 7.87 6.42
C THR A 134 12.91 6.49 7.07
N ILE A 135 14.15 6.07 7.39
CA ILE A 135 14.40 4.84 8.15
C ILE A 135 13.74 4.91 9.54
N GLU A 136 13.78 6.07 10.18
CA GLU A 136 13.19 6.28 11.49
C GLU A 136 11.66 6.14 11.45
N GLU A 137 11.02 6.74 10.45
CA GLU A 137 9.59 6.53 10.21
C GLU A 137 9.26 5.06 9.98
N ALA A 138 10.03 4.33 9.15
CA ALA A 138 9.81 2.91 8.91
C ALA A 138 9.94 2.06 10.19
N ARG A 139 10.92 2.38 11.05
CA ARG A 139 11.09 1.75 12.37
C ARG A 139 9.89 2.04 13.27
N THR A 140 9.43 3.28 13.30
CA THR A 140 8.28 3.70 14.10
C THR A 140 6.98 3.01 13.64
N VAL A 141 6.78 2.85 12.33
CA VAL A 141 5.66 2.06 11.77
C VAL A 141 5.76 0.62 12.24
N ARG A 142 6.94 -0.01 12.15
CA ARG A 142 7.16 -1.39 12.62
C ARG A 142 6.89 -1.54 14.11
N GLU A 143 7.37 -0.64 14.95
CA GLU A 143 7.11 -0.65 16.39
C GLU A 143 5.63 -0.53 16.71
N THR A 144 4.91 0.32 15.98
CA THR A 144 3.46 0.47 16.11
C THR A 144 2.73 -0.82 15.68
N TYR A 145 3.15 -1.43 14.57
CA TYR A 145 2.62 -2.71 14.13
C TYR A 145 2.86 -3.81 15.18
N LEU A 146 4.07 -3.93 15.72
CA LEU A 146 4.39 -4.97 16.71
C LEU A 146 3.50 -4.91 17.96
N LYS A 147 3.05 -3.72 18.38
CA LYS A 147 2.10 -3.54 19.48
C LYS A 147 0.68 -4.02 19.13
N ASN A 148 0.35 -4.08 17.83
CA ASN A 148 -0.99 -4.37 17.32
C ASN A 148 -1.08 -5.66 16.48
N LYS A 149 0.03 -6.37 16.27
CA LYS A 149 0.19 -7.48 15.31
C LYS A 149 -0.79 -8.65 15.51
N ASP A 150 -1.27 -8.84 16.74
CA ASP A 150 -2.19 -9.94 17.08
C ASP A 150 -3.66 -9.57 16.81
N LYS A 151 -3.93 -8.34 16.36
CA LYS A 151 -5.28 -7.81 16.10
C LYS A 151 -5.41 -7.25 14.69
N LEU A 152 -4.35 -6.66 14.14
CA LEU A 152 -4.43 -5.90 12.89
C LEU A 152 -3.65 -6.59 11.76
N ALA A 153 -4.32 -6.79 10.64
CA ALA A 153 -3.67 -7.02 9.36
C ALA A 153 -3.10 -5.70 8.80
N THR A 154 -1.84 -5.73 8.40
CA THR A 154 -1.17 -4.63 7.70
C THR A 154 -0.45 -5.14 6.47
N GLN A 155 -0.48 -4.38 5.38
CA GLN A 155 0.19 -4.73 4.14
C GLN A 155 0.74 -3.49 3.42
N CYS A 156 1.99 -3.58 2.97
CA CYS A 156 2.57 -2.59 2.05
C CYS A 156 2.26 -3.02 0.61
N GLY A 157 2.04 -2.05 -0.28
CA GLY A 157 1.67 -2.24 -1.68
C GLY A 157 2.81 -2.73 -2.58
N THR A 158 3.62 -3.70 -2.14
CA THR A 158 4.68 -4.36 -2.93
C THR A 158 4.06 -5.37 -3.92
N GLN A 159 3.29 -4.86 -4.87
CA GLN A 159 2.33 -5.65 -5.67
C GLN A 159 2.93 -6.77 -6.52
N ARG A 160 4.24 -6.76 -6.77
CA ARG A 160 4.87 -7.84 -7.52
C ARG A 160 4.76 -9.18 -6.79
N HIS A 161 4.72 -9.18 -5.46
CA HIS A 161 4.43 -10.37 -4.64
C HIS A 161 3.01 -10.90 -4.80
N PHE A 162 2.10 -10.18 -5.48
CA PHE A 162 0.74 -10.66 -5.72
C PHE A 162 0.67 -11.57 -6.94
N HIS A 163 1.77 -11.68 -7.70
CA HIS A 163 1.90 -12.53 -8.87
C HIS A 163 2.72 -13.79 -8.51
N PRO A 164 2.18 -15.01 -8.72
CA PRO A 164 2.86 -16.25 -8.36
C PRO A 164 4.22 -16.47 -9.03
N ASN A 165 4.53 -15.71 -10.09
CA ASN A 165 5.79 -15.83 -10.81
C ASN A 165 7.01 -15.65 -9.91
N PHE A 166 6.98 -14.70 -8.97
CA PHE A 166 8.13 -14.45 -8.10
C PHE A 166 8.28 -15.54 -7.04
N ASP A 167 7.18 -16.00 -6.45
CA ASP A 167 7.17 -17.14 -5.53
C ASP A 167 7.71 -18.40 -6.19
N ASN A 168 7.35 -18.64 -7.45
CA ASN A 168 7.84 -19.79 -8.23
C ASN A 168 9.35 -19.69 -8.49
N ILE A 169 9.85 -18.51 -8.86
CA ILE A 169 11.29 -18.28 -9.06
C ILE A 169 12.06 -18.49 -7.76
N GLU A 170 11.57 -17.94 -6.66
CA GLU A 170 12.15 -18.14 -5.33
C GLU A 170 12.21 -19.62 -4.96
N ALA A 171 11.10 -20.35 -5.14
CA ALA A 171 11.03 -21.78 -4.85
C ALA A 171 12.02 -22.60 -5.69
N LEU A 172 12.15 -22.29 -6.99
CA LEU A 172 13.11 -22.96 -7.87
C LEU A 172 14.56 -22.73 -7.43
N ILE A 173 14.90 -21.49 -7.07
CA ILE A 173 16.24 -21.15 -6.56
C ILE A 173 16.52 -21.92 -5.27
N LYS A 174 15.59 -21.91 -4.30
CA LYS A 174 15.72 -22.64 -3.03
C LYS A 174 15.77 -24.17 -3.19
N GLN A 175 15.25 -24.70 -4.30
CA GLN A 175 15.35 -26.12 -4.66
C GLN A 175 16.65 -26.49 -5.39
N GLY A 176 17.56 -25.53 -5.60
CA GLY A 176 18.87 -25.76 -6.20
C GLY A 176 18.87 -25.70 -7.73
N ALA A 177 17.86 -25.11 -8.38
CA ALA A 177 17.79 -25.02 -9.84
C ALA A 177 18.99 -24.31 -10.49
N ILE A 178 19.71 -23.47 -9.73
CA ILE A 178 20.90 -22.73 -10.18
C ILE A 178 22.18 -23.13 -9.41
N GLY A 179 22.13 -24.16 -8.56
CA GLY A 179 23.19 -24.45 -7.59
C GLY A 179 23.22 -23.44 -6.44
N ASP A 180 24.41 -23.19 -5.88
CA ASP A 180 24.59 -22.25 -4.77
C ASP A 180 24.48 -20.80 -5.27
N LEU A 181 23.45 -20.09 -4.82
CA LEU A 181 23.23 -18.68 -5.15
C LEU A 181 24.40 -17.82 -4.64
N GLN A 182 25.13 -17.19 -5.55
CA GLN A 182 26.26 -16.30 -5.22
C GLN A 182 25.85 -14.83 -5.17
N ASP A 183 25.11 -14.36 -6.19
CA ASP A 183 24.78 -12.96 -6.37
C ASP A 183 23.36 -12.77 -6.91
N VAL A 184 22.70 -11.69 -6.50
CA VAL A 184 21.41 -11.24 -7.06
C VAL A 184 21.52 -9.77 -7.46
N HIS A 185 21.13 -9.47 -8.69
CA HIS A 185 21.14 -8.11 -9.23
C HIS A 185 19.74 -7.68 -9.63
N ALA A 186 19.35 -6.49 -9.21
CA ALA A 186 18.16 -5.81 -9.70
C ALA A 186 18.55 -4.43 -10.23
N TRP A 187 18.00 -4.06 -11.39
CA TRP A 187 18.25 -2.77 -12.02
C TRP A 187 16.97 -2.16 -12.57
N GLY A 188 17.00 -0.84 -12.78
CA GLY A 188 15.95 -0.08 -13.42
C GLY A 188 16.56 1.07 -14.20
N ASN A 189 15.87 1.52 -15.24
CA ASN A 189 16.29 2.62 -16.12
C ASN A 189 15.30 3.79 -16.06
N ARG A 190 14.53 3.91 -14.97
CA ARG A 190 13.76 5.13 -14.75
C ARG A 190 14.76 6.28 -14.59
N PHE A 191 14.38 7.46 -15.06
CA PHE A 191 15.22 8.65 -15.06
C PHE A 191 14.29 9.86 -14.98
N HIS A 192 14.78 10.93 -14.35
CA HIS A 192 14.17 12.24 -14.43
C HIS A 192 15.23 13.34 -14.43
N ASP A 193 14.92 14.47 -15.06
CA ASP A 193 15.84 15.57 -15.38
C ASP A 193 15.77 16.74 -14.39
N LYS A 194 15.07 16.58 -13.26
CA LYS A 194 15.04 17.57 -12.17
C LYS A 194 16.39 17.63 -11.45
N THR A 195 17.08 18.76 -11.58
CA THR A 195 18.39 19.02 -10.97
C THR A 195 18.35 20.06 -9.85
N ALA A 196 17.20 20.70 -9.62
CA ALA A 196 17.00 21.71 -8.58
C ALA A 196 15.56 21.68 -8.05
N TYR A 197 15.35 22.26 -6.86
CA TYR A 197 14.01 22.50 -6.35
C TYR A 197 13.26 23.53 -7.22
N PRO A 198 11.93 23.40 -7.35
CA PRO A 198 11.12 24.39 -8.02
C PRO A 198 11.23 25.75 -7.38
N VAL A 199 11.22 26.78 -8.22
CA VAL A 199 10.96 28.14 -7.74
C VAL A 199 9.51 28.20 -7.27
N GLY A 200 9.29 28.63 -6.03
CA GLY A 200 7.97 28.84 -5.48
C GLY A 200 7.23 29.90 -6.28
N THR A 201 6.12 29.55 -6.93
CA THR A 201 5.36 30.44 -7.81
C THR A 201 4.24 31.20 -7.08
N GLY A 202 3.93 30.84 -5.83
CA GLY A 202 3.02 31.60 -4.97
C GLY A 202 1.87 30.80 -4.39
N VAL A 203 0.63 31.27 -4.61
CA VAL A 203 -0.60 30.75 -3.97
C VAL A 203 -1.08 29.49 -4.71
N PRO A 204 -1.39 28.38 -4.00
CA PRO A 204 -1.97 27.19 -4.62
C PRO A 204 -3.35 27.49 -5.24
N PRO A 205 -3.79 26.72 -6.25
CA PRO A 205 -5.17 26.77 -6.71
C PRO A 205 -6.17 26.53 -5.57
N ASP A 206 -7.34 27.13 -5.65
CA ASP A 206 -8.40 27.06 -4.63
C ASP A 206 -8.90 25.63 -4.34
N TYR A 207 -8.68 24.71 -5.27
CA TYR A 207 -9.03 23.30 -5.16
C TYR A 207 -7.92 22.44 -4.53
N ILE A 208 -6.78 23.00 -4.12
CA ILE A 208 -5.73 22.29 -3.39
C ILE A 208 -5.46 22.95 -2.04
N ASP A 209 -5.65 22.18 -0.97
CA ASP A 209 -5.14 22.55 0.35
C ASP A 209 -3.64 22.24 0.44
N TRP A 210 -2.81 23.26 0.17
CA TRP A 210 -1.36 23.09 0.12
C TRP A 210 -0.72 22.82 1.49
N ASP A 211 -1.25 23.41 2.55
CA ASP A 211 -0.74 23.17 3.90
C ASP A 211 -0.92 21.70 4.28
N LEU A 212 -2.11 21.15 4.01
CA LEU A 212 -2.38 19.73 4.21
C LEU A 212 -1.60 18.83 3.25
N TRP A 213 -1.33 19.28 2.02
CA TRP A 213 -0.53 18.52 1.04
C TRP A 213 0.93 18.41 1.46
N VAL A 214 1.54 19.48 1.98
CA VAL A 214 2.91 19.45 2.50
C VAL A 214 2.99 18.67 3.81
N GLY A 215 1.96 18.83 4.64
CA GLY A 215 1.73 17.99 5.80
C GLY A 215 2.91 17.95 6.79
N PRO A 216 3.47 16.76 7.09
CA PRO A 216 4.53 16.62 8.10
C PRO A 216 5.90 17.14 7.63
N SER A 217 6.04 17.48 6.36
CA SER A 217 7.32 17.85 5.78
C SER A 217 7.65 19.33 5.98
N GLN A 218 8.90 19.72 5.72
CA GLN A 218 9.29 21.13 5.77
C GLN A 218 8.44 21.95 4.79
N MET A 219 7.85 23.05 5.28
CA MET A 219 7.01 23.91 4.46
C MET A 219 7.80 24.46 3.26
N ARG A 220 7.29 24.21 2.06
CA ARG A 220 7.79 24.78 0.80
C ARG A 220 6.73 25.69 0.19
N ALA A 221 7.16 26.74 -0.49
CA ALA A 221 6.23 27.52 -1.30
C ALA A 221 5.63 26.63 -2.40
N PHE A 222 4.35 26.82 -2.71
CA PHE A 222 3.69 26.07 -3.76
C PHE A 222 4.36 26.32 -5.11
N SER A 223 4.46 25.26 -5.90
CA SER A 223 4.83 25.29 -7.32
C SER A 223 4.16 24.13 -8.04
N GLU A 224 3.68 24.37 -9.25
CA GLU A 224 3.10 23.33 -10.09
C GLU A 224 4.12 22.29 -10.56
N ASP A 225 5.41 22.63 -10.54
CA ASP A 225 6.50 21.75 -10.93
C ASP A 225 6.67 20.55 -10.00
N TYR A 226 6.11 20.60 -8.79
CA TYR A 226 5.97 19.44 -7.91
C TYR A 226 5.06 18.36 -8.50
N PHE A 227 4.22 18.70 -9.47
CA PHE A 227 3.20 17.82 -10.03
C PHE A 227 3.42 17.49 -11.51
N VAL A 228 4.49 18.00 -12.11
CA VAL A 228 4.90 17.69 -13.49
C VAL A 228 5.48 16.28 -13.55
N ALA A 229 4.87 15.41 -14.35
CA ALA A 229 5.27 14.02 -14.54
C ALA A 229 5.31 13.65 -16.02
N TYR A 230 6.12 12.65 -16.38
CA TYR A 230 6.11 12.11 -17.74
C TYR A 230 4.82 11.33 -18.01
N ASN A 231 4.00 11.81 -18.94
CA ASN A 231 2.82 11.11 -19.39
C ASN A 231 3.17 10.11 -20.48
N GLY A 232 3.08 8.81 -20.15
CA GLY A 232 3.39 7.73 -21.08
C GLY A 232 2.47 7.62 -22.30
N ARG A 233 1.27 8.22 -22.27
CA ARG A 233 0.31 8.26 -23.40
C ARG A 233 0.65 9.37 -24.39
N THR A 234 0.89 10.59 -23.89
CA THR A 234 1.19 11.77 -24.72
C THR A 234 2.67 11.91 -25.05
N LYS A 235 3.54 11.17 -24.35
CA LYS A 235 5.00 11.23 -24.43
C LYS A 235 5.58 12.60 -24.04
N LYS A 236 4.87 13.35 -23.19
CA LYS A 236 5.24 14.70 -22.75
C LYS A 236 5.30 14.78 -21.22
N PHE A 237 6.05 15.75 -20.72
CA PHE A 237 5.93 16.18 -19.33
C PHE A 237 4.72 17.08 -19.18
N GLU A 238 3.80 16.71 -18.30
CA GLU A 238 2.52 17.38 -18.11
C GLU A 238 2.19 17.44 -16.61
N ILE A 239 1.36 18.41 -16.21
CA ILE A 239 0.96 18.55 -14.82
C ILE A 239 -0.11 17.52 -14.47
N SER A 240 0.24 16.56 -13.61
CA SER A 240 -0.57 15.37 -13.36
C SER A 240 -1.66 15.57 -12.30
N TYR A 241 -1.40 16.36 -11.26
CA TYR A 241 -2.31 16.44 -10.12
C TYR A 241 -3.48 17.41 -10.33
N PHE A 242 -3.45 18.28 -11.34
CA PHE A 242 -4.55 19.20 -11.67
C PHE A 242 -5.60 18.62 -12.63
N ASP A 243 -5.27 17.55 -13.34
CA ASP A 243 -6.16 16.90 -14.30
C ASP A 243 -6.54 15.50 -13.80
N SER A 244 -7.75 15.38 -13.29
CA SER A 244 -8.25 14.13 -12.74
C SER A 244 -8.76 13.15 -13.79
N ASP A 245 -8.70 13.47 -15.09
CA ASP A 245 -9.24 12.65 -16.17
C ASP A 245 -8.45 11.32 -16.30
N PRO A 246 -9.05 10.18 -15.91
CA PRO A 246 -8.38 8.89 -15.98
C PRO A 246 -8.19 8.38 -17.42
N ALA A 247 -8.84 8.98 -18.42
CA ALA A 247 -8.60 8.67 -19.83
C ALA A 247 -7.27 9.25 -20.33
N LYS A 248 -6.89 10.43 -19.82
CA LYS A 248 -5.64 11.12 -20.19
C LYS A 248 -4.43 10.61 -19.42
N TRP A 249 -4.62 10.16 -18.19
CA TRP A 249 -3.54 9.74 -17.31
C TRP A 249 -3.47 8.21 -17.15
N PRO A 250 -2.32 7.56 -17.44
CA PRO A 250 -2.14 6.16 -17.08
C PRO A 250 -2.18 5.98 -15.56
N ARG A 251 -2.60 4.78 -15.11
CA ARG A 251 -2.63 4.44 -13.69
C ARG A 251 -1.23 4.56 -13.09
N GLY A 252 -1.11 5.33 -12.01
CA GLY A 252 0.16 5.52 -11.30
C GLY A 252 1.17 6.42 -12.00
N SER A 253 0.82 7.18 -13.05
CA SER A 253 1.76 8.07 -13.75
C SER A 253 2.22 9.30 -12.96
N ASN A 254 1.70 9.53 -11.76
CA ASN A 254 1.99 10.71 -10.95
C ASN A 254 3.07 10.49 -9.88
N CYS A 255 3.54 9.26 -9.68
CA CYS A 255 4.61 8.93 -8.74
C CYS A 255 6.02 9.19 -9.31
N LEU A 256 6.16 10.08 -10.30
CA LEU A 256 7.44 10.55 -10.85
C LEU A 256 7.39 12.08 -10.97
N SER A 257 7.02 12.74 -9.88
CA SER A 257 6.91 14.19 -9.80
C SER A 257 7.41 14.67 -8.45
N TRP A 258 6.53 14.76 -7.47
CA TRP A 258 6.82 15.22 -6.10
C TRP A 258 7.79 14.29 -5.37
N ASN A 259 7.78 12.99 -5.66
CA ASN A 259 8.64 12.02 -4.97
C ASN A 259 10.12 12.12 -5.34
N MET A 260 10.47 13.00 -6.28
CA MET A 260 11.85 13.35 -6.61
C MET A 260 12.42 14.42 -5.67
N TYR A 261 11.63 14.95 -4.72
CA TYR A 261 12.10 15.91 -3.73
C TYR A 261 12.15 15.25 -2.36
N ARG A 262 13.22 15.48 -1.61
CA ARG A 262 13.56 14.71 -0.40
C ARG A 262 12.50 14.79 0.69
N GLU A 263 11.82 15.94 0.76
CA GLU A 263 10.73 16.19 1.70
C GLU A 263 9.50 15.34 1.40
N PHE A 264 9.30 14.97 0.14
CA PHE A 264 8.05 14.40 -0.32
C PHE A 264 8.16 12.93 -0.74
N GLY A 265 9.37 12.43 -1.03
CA GLY A 265 9.63 11.02 -1.34
C GLY A 265 11.11 10.64 -1.39
N ASN A 266 11.36 9.36 -1.71
CA ASN A 266 12.70 8.75 -1.70
C ASN A 266 13.27 8.52 -3.11
N TRP A 267 12.97 9.41 -4.05
CA TRP A 267 13.43 9.31 -5.44
C TRP A 267 13.05 7.96 -6.08
N GLN A 268 13.82 7.53 -7.07
CA GLN A 268 13.57 6.28 -7.78
C GLN A 268 13.77 5.03 -6.94
N ILE A 269 14.64 5.07 -5.92
CA ILE A 269 14.82 3.93 -5.02
C ILE A 269 13.55 3.72 -4.20
N GLY A 270 12.92 4.81 -3.73
CA GLY A 270 11.58 4.76 -3.11
C GLY A 270 10.49 4.25 -4.03
N ASP A 271 10.50 4.68 -5.30
CA ASP A 271 9.46 4.32 -6.24
C ASP A 271 9.60 2.90 -6.77
N MET A 272 10.75 2.58 -7.38
CA MET A 272 11.03 1.32 -8.06
C MET A 272 11.90 0.35 -7.27
N GLY A 273 12.80 0.86 -6.43
CA GLY A 273 13.59 0.00 -5.54
C GLY A 273 12.69 -0.81 -4.60
N SER A 274 11.61 -0.21 -4.10
CA SER A 274 10.60 -0.93 -3.30
C SER A 274 9.83 -2.02 -4.08
N HIS A 275 9.93 -2.07 -5.42
CA HIS A 275 9.37 -3.15 -6.23
C HIS A 275 10.39 -4.24 -6.54
N THR A 276 11.67 -4.01 -6.35
CA THR A 276 12.73 -4.89 -6.86
C THR A 276 13.66 -5.41 -5.79
N MET A 277 13.97 -4.60 -4.77
CA MET A 277 14.97 -4.95 -3.76
C MET A 277 14.49 -6.10 -2.87
N ASP A 278 13.22 -6.13 -2.52
CA ASP A 278 12.64 -7.20 -1.71
C ASP A 278 12.56 -8.52 -2.49
N LEU A 279 12.25 -8.48 -3.79
CA LEU A 279 12.29 -9.64 -4.68
C LEU A 279 13.71 -10.15 -4.92
N ALA A 280 14.68 -9.26 -5.02
CA ALA A 280 16.08 -9.64 -5.12
C ALA A 280 16.58 -10.28 -3.82
N PHE A 281 16.00 -9.88 -2.69
CA PHE A 281 16.36 -10.38 -1.38
C PHE A 281 15.65 -11.70 -1.02
N SER A 282 14.40 -11.91 -1.44
CA SER A 282 13.60 -13.09 -1.05
C SER A 282 14.21 -14.48 -1.39
N PRO A 283 14.95 -14.67 -2.50
CA PRO A 283 15.62 -15.94 -2.76
C PRO A 283 16.89 -16.17 -1.94
N LEU A 284 17.44 -15.14 -1.28
CA LEU A 284 18.60 -15.28 -0.41
C LEU A 284 18.18 -16.05 0.85
N ASP A 285 18.88 -17.13 1.18
CA ASP A 285 18.77 -17.79 2.48
C ASP A 285 19.58 -17.01 3.53
N ALA A 286 19.21 -15.74 3.72
CA ALA A 286 19.91 -14.78 4.56
C ALA A 286 18.96 -14.11 5.55
N ALA A 287 19.47 -13.83 6.74
CA ALA A 287 18.83 -12.90 7.67
C ALA A 287 18.96 -11.45 7.16
N TYR A 288 18.50 -10.47 7.94
CA TYR A 288 18.56 -9.06 7.55
C TYR A 288 19.97 -8.60 7.13
N PRO A 289 20.09 -7.71 6.12
CA PRO A 289 21.37 -7.12 5.75
C PRO A 289 22.07 -6.47 6.95
N LEU A 290 23.37 -6.73 7.12
CA LEU A 290 24.19 -6.17 8.20
C LEU A 290 24.75 -4.78 7.86
N SER A 291 24.90 -4.49 6.58
CA SER A 291 25.41 -3.23 6.04
C SER A 291 24.87 -2.99 4.64
N ALA A 292 24.82 -1.73 4.23
CA ALA A 292 24.55 -1.33 2.86
C ALA A 292 25.63 -0.35 2.40
N GLN A 293 26.02 -0.45 1.13
CA GLN A 293 26.91 0.50 0.46
C GLN A 293 26.16 1.09 -0.73
N ALA A 294 26.28 2.40 -0.92
CA ALA A 294 25.73 3.10 -2.08
C ALA A 294 26.79 4.05 -2.64
N SER A 295 26.77 4.24 -3.95
CA SER A 295 27.56 5.24 -4.66
C SER A 295 26.62 6.03 -5.57
N GLY A 296 26.84 7.32 -5.69
CA GLY A 296 26.06 8.21 -6.54
C GLY A 296 26.81 9.51 -6.79
N GLU A 297 26.13 10.46 -7.42
CA GLU A 297 26.62 11.83 -7.54
C GLU A 297 26.81 12.46 -6.15
N ASP A 298 27.71 13.45 -6.07
CA ASP A 298 27.94 14.19 -4.84
C ASP A 298 26.64 14.82 -4.34
N TYR A 299 26.49 14.89 -3.02
CA TYR A 299 25.31 15.49 -2.42
C TYR A 299 25.21 16.97 -2.80
N ASN A 300 24.14 17.34 -3.50
CA ASN A 300 23.76 18.73 -3.73
C ASN A 300 22.89 19.25 -2.56
N PRO A 301 23.37 20.22 -1.75
CA PRO A 301 22.59 20.80 -0.65
C PRO A 301 21.54 21.82 -1.10
N ASP A 302 21.62 22.31 -2.34
CA ASP A 302 20.70 23.28 -2.94
C ASP A 302 19.40 22.63 -3.48
#